data_AF-A0A7K0IVL3-F1
#
_entry.id   AF-A0A7K0IVL3-F1
#
_cell.length_a   1.000
_cell.length_b   1.000
_cell.length_c   1.000
_cell.angle_alpha   90.00
_cell.angle_beta   90.00
_cell.angle_gamma   90.00
#
_symmetry.space_group_name_H-M   'P 1'
#
loop_
_entity.id
_entity.type
_entity.pdbx_description
1 polymer ?
#
loop_
_entity_poly.entity_id
_entity_poly.type
_entity_poly.pdbx_seq_one_letter_code
_entity_poly.pdbx_strand_id
1 'polypeptide(L)'
;MKRINNLTIGCAFMLLASASTASAYVQYPYDIDNNPQCWTNWVALGVGVCPSGQARGPEDVDWNNDGIYDAPSLLPNGKPSATYMHLSASDGMAKMADGTDMYIFSFSNLTGTRDADIMSAMFHAEISAPTIDVSEGQSFYLTLSNIGMVIRPDLFDPHTVHFHGYPNAASVFDGEPMASFGIRMMQELTYFYQPYGPVYDALNAQYVDPGSAGTYMYHCHIEATEHMEMGMLGNSIIRPAQDGTSVPNVADGKTYTKFAYNDCLSGTDSLCGSTGYDVEKAIQFTAFDPVFHQADFDAQPPPFATITPVYFLLNGRSYPDTISPTPILNSEGYASQKLDAKVTATSGQTILLRLSNLSVKDFVNIEAPGLTFNVIGMCARQLRNPGPDGFYGTADDQDLSYTANSVMVGPGESFDVIVRTTGVPVGTYYLTSRNLDQLNNNGVERGGAMTEITIQ
;
A
#
# COMPACT_ATOMS: atom_id res chain seq x y z
N MET A 1 72.53 17.74 33.16
CA MET A 1 73.48 16.61 33.22
C MET A 1 72.74 15.33 32.86
N LYS A 2 73.30 14.55 31.91
CA LYS A 2 72.92 13.20 31.39
C LYS A 2 71.59 13.10 30.61
N ARG A 3 71.59 13.05 29.26
CA ARG A 3 71.91 11.94 28.31
C ARG A 3 71.03 10.68 28.51
N ILE A 4 70.04 10.49 27.62
CA ILE A 4 69.99 9.55 26.47
C ILE A 4 69.84 8.09 26.89
N ASN A 5 68.74 7.46 26.46
CA ASN A 5 68.80 6.22 25.70
C ASN A 5 67.65 6.17 24.68
N ASN A 6 68.06 6.02 23.43
CA ASN A 6 67.23 5.76 22.25
C ASN A 6 66.65 4.35 22.32
N LEU A 7 65.38 4.20 21.92
CA LEU A 7 64.98 3.06 21.11
C LEU A 7 63.97 3.53 20.07
N THR A 8 64.47 3.72 18.85
CA THR A 8 63.67 3.95 17.65
C THR A 8 63.13 2.61 17.17
N ILE A 9 61.82 2.42 17.22
CA ILE A 9 61.11 1.48 16.34
C ILE A 9 60.11 2.34 15.57
N GLY A 10 60.45 2.61 14.31
CA GLY A 10 59.54 3.29 13.40
C GLY A 10 58.35 2.38 13.11
N CYS A 11 57.15 2.88 13.37
CA CYS A 11 55.94 2.35 12.77
C CYS A 11 55.18 3.56 12.20
N ALA A 12 55.09 3.60 10.87
CA ALA A 12 54.35 4.62 10.15
C ALA A 12 52.89 4.59 10.60
N PHE A 13 52.39 5.70 11.12
CA PHE A 13 50.96 5.91 11.31
C PHE A 13 50.34 6.16 9.94
N MET A 14 49.93 5.07 9.27
CA MET A 14 48.92 5.15 8.23
C MET A 14 47.59 5.45 8.92
N LEU A 15 47.04 6.63 8.65
CA LEU A 15 45.65 6.95 8.95
C LEU A 15 44.78 6.00 8.09
N LEU A 16 44.38 4.86 8.66
CA LEU A 16 43.30 4.05 8.12
C LEU A 16 41.99 4.76 8.48
N ALA A 17 41.49 5.57 7.56
CA ALA A 17 40.07 5.89 7.53
C ALA A 17 39.32 4.59 7.20
N SER A 18 38.91 3.85 8.23
CA SER A 18 37.87 2.84 8.06
C SER A 18 36.57 3.59 7.81
N ALA A 19 36.16 3.70 6.55
CA ALA A 19 34.76 3.89 6.21
C ALA A 19 34.03 2.65 6.74
N SER A 20 33.50 2.72 7.97
CA SER A 20 32.54 1.75 8.43
C SER A 20 31.22 2.07 7.71
N THR A 21 30.98 1.40 6.60
CA THR A 21 29.64 1.22 6.06
C THR A 21 28.87 0.36 7.06
N ALA A 22 28.28 0.98 8.07
CA ALA A 22 27.20 0.35 8.81
C ALA A 22 25.94 0.46 7.95
N SER A 23 25.88 -0.36 6.88
CA SER A 23 24.59 -0.79 6.36
C SER A 23 24.12 -1.89 7.30
N ALA A 24 23.01 -1.67 8.00
CA ALA A 24 22.25 -2.78 8.54
C ALA A 24 21.59 -3.46 7.34
N TYR A 25 22.33 -4.36 6.68
CA TYR A 25 21.77 -5.30 5.70
C TYR A 25 20.71 -6.12 6.42
N VAL A 26 19.45 -5.72 6.26
CA VAL A 26 18.29 -6.55 6.57
C VAL A 26 17.43 -6.68 5.31
N GLN A 27 18.02 -6.81 4.13
CA GLN A 27 17.49 -7.85 3.25
C GLN A 27 17.80 -9.18 3.93
N TYR A 28 16.80 -10.06 4.08
CA TYR A 28 16.95 -11.30 4.83
C TYR A 28 18.07 -12.19 4.22
N PRO A 29 18.67 -13.13 5.00
CA PRO A 29 19.94 -13.82 4.73
C PRO A 29 19.99 -14.80 3.55
N TYR A 30 18.90 -14.94 2.80
CA TYR A 30 18.79 -15.77 1.60
C TYR A 30 17.83 -15.02 0.69
N ASP A 31 18.33 -13.90 0.20
CA ASP A 31 18.42 -13.75 -1.22
C ASP A 31 17.24 -14.25 -2.10
N ILE A 32 16.62 -13.31 -2.80
CA ILE A 32 15.68 -13.56 -3.89
C ILE A 32 16.42 -13.73 -5.26
N ASP A 33 17.75 -13.53 -5.33
CA ASP A 33 18.57 -13.55 -6.55
C ASP A 33 20.15 -13.67 -6.54
N ASN A 34 20.93 -13.30 -5.51
CA ASN A 34 22.23 -13.82 -5.01
C ASN A 34 22.39 -15.37 -5.00
N ASN A 35 21.87 -16.06 -6.00
CA ASN A 35 22.56 -17.21 -6.52
C ASN A 35 23.68 -16.69 -7.43
N PRO A 36 24.96 -16.75 -6.99
CA PRO A 36 26.06 -16.57 -7.90
C PRO A 36 26.05 -17.73 -8.91
N GLN A 37 25.47 -17.48 -10.07
CA GLN A 37 25.59 -18.29 -11.29
C GLN A 37 24.85 -19.64 -11.22
N CYS A 38 23.87 -19.84 -12.10
CA CYS A 38 23.47 -21.18 -12.55
C CYS A 38 24.78 -21.95 -12.85
N TRP A 39 25.10 -22.97 -12.04
CA TRP A 39 26.42 -23.60 -12.00
C TRP A 39 26.91 -23.94 -13.42
N THR A 40 28.17 -23.59 -13.65
CA THR A 40 28.97 -23.66 -14.88
C THR A 40 29.10 -25.04 -15.56
N ASN A 41 28.21 -26.00 -15.27
CA ASN A 41 28.20 -27.33 -15.90
C ASN A 41 27.21 -27.48 -17.08
N TRP A 42 26.33 -26.52 -17.35
CA TRP A 42 25.41 -26.60 -18.50
C TRP A 42 25.90 -25.89 -19.76
N VAL A 43 26.92 -25.04 -19.66
CA VAL A 43 27.60 -24.44 -20.82
C VAL A 43 28.36 -25.50 -21.63
N ALA A 44 28.72 -26.64 -21.02
CA ALA A 44 29.29 -27.79 -21.70
C ALA A 44 28.27 -28.57 -22.58
N LEU A 45 26.96 -28.26 -22.48
CA LEU A 45 25.89 -28.94 -23.22
C LEU A 45 25.03 -28.02 -24.10
N GLY A 46 25.39 -26.74 -24.22
CA GLY A 46 24.76 -25.83 -25.20
C GLY A 46 23.32 -25.42 -24.89
N VAL A 47 22.89 -25.44 -23.63
CA VAL A 47 21.55 -24.98 -23.22
C VAL A 47 21.70 -23.80 -22.28
N GLY A 48 21.67 -22.59 -22.83
CA GLY A 48 21.80 -21.34 -22.07
C GLY A 48 20.45 -20.70 -21.79
N VAL A 49 19.62 -21.28 -20.92
CA VAL A 49 18.53 -20.60 -20.17
C VAL A 49 18.15 -21.49 -18.98
N CYS A 50 18.08 -20.95 -17.76
CA CYS A 50 17.46 -21.65 -16.62
C CYS A 50 15.92 -21.63 -16.86
N PRO A 51 15.22 -22.78 -17.01
CA PRO A 51 13.78 -22.81 -17.30
C PRO A 51 12.96 -22.20 -16.15
N SER A 52 11.86 -21.50 -16.48
CA SER A 52 10.89 -21.06 -15.49
C SER A 52 10.33 -22.25 -14.70
N GLY A 53 10.39 -22.21 -13.36
CA GLY A 53 9.80 -23.23 -12.48
C GLY A 53 10.72 -24.37 -12.02
N GLN A 54 12.04 -24.19 -11.98
CA GLN A 54 12.94 -25.11 -11.25
C GLN A 54 13.75 -24.38 -10.18
N ALA A 55 13.84 -25.02 -9.00
CA ALA A 55 14.49 -24.52 -7.80
C ALA A 55 15.88 -23.92 -8.09
N ARG A 56 16.07 -22.65 -7.75
CA ARG A 56 17.38 -21.97 -7.84
C ARG A 56 18.18 -22.31 -6.58
N GLY A 57 18.52 -23.58 -6.43
CA GLY A 57 19.26 -24.10 -5.28
C GLY A 57 18.36 -24.50 -4.10
N PRO A 58 18.92 -25.21 -3.10
CA PRO A 58 18.17 -25.67 -1.92
C PRO A 58 17.82 -24.56 -0.91
N GLU A 59 18.24 -23.32 -1.17
CA GLU A 59 18.14 -22.17 -0.26
C GLU A 59 17.19 -21.07 -0.78
N ASP A 60 16.79 -21.13 -2.06
CA ASP A 60 15.77 -20.24 -2.64
C ASP A 60 14.39 -20.68 -2.12
N VAL A 61 13.71 -19.73 -1.47
CA VAL A 61 12.43 -19.94 -0.80
C VAL A 61 11.29 -19.13 -1.41
N ASP A 62 11.54 -18.39 -2.50
CA ASP A 62 10.53 -17.70 -3.31
C ASP A 62 10.80 -18.03 -4.79
N TRP A 63 10.29 -19.18 -5.23
CA TRP A 63 10.57 -19.76 -6.54
C TRP A 63 9.91 -19.00 -7.68
N ASN A 64 8.92 -18.18 -7.37
CA ASN A 64 8.11 -17.45 -8.34
C ASN A 64 8.37 -15.93 -8.31
N ASN A 65 9.12 -15.46 -7.32
CA ASN A 65 9.62 -14.10 -7.15
C ASN A 65 8.51 -13.07 -6.96
N ASP A 66 7.43 -13.47 -6.26
CA ASP A 66 6.30 -12.62 -5.88
C ASP A 66 6.44 -12.00 -4.49
N GLY A 67 7.55 -12.27 -3.78
CA GLY A 67 7.76 -11.83 -2.40
C GLY A 67 7.08 -12.73 -1.37
N ILE A 68 6.67 -13.94 -1.77
CA ILE A 68 5.98 -14.90 -0.92
C ILE A 68 6.85 -16.15 -0.69
N TYR A 69 6.89 -16.63 0.56
CA TYR A 69 7.61 -17.86 0.90
C TYR A 69 6.90 -19.12 0.33
N ASP A 70 7.53 -19.75 -0.66
CA ASP A 70 7.02 -20.84 -1.52
C ASP A 70 7.21 -22.26 -0.96
N ALA A 71 7.69 -22.45 0.29
CA ALA A 71 7.87 -23.80 0.87
C ALA A 71 6.61 -24.28 1.64
N PRO A 72 5.67 -25.03 1.01
CA PRO A 72 4.32 -25.24 1.55
C PRO A 72 4.26 -26.32 2.62
N SER A 73 5.29 -27.18 2.72
CA SER A 73 5.34 -28.33 3.63
C SER A 73 5.63 -27.99 5.09
N LEU A 74 5.86 -26.71 5.42
CA LEU A 74 6.15 -26.23 6.79
C LEU A 74 5.14 -25.18 7.29
N LEU A 75 4.10 -24.87 6.49
CA LEU A 75 3.16 -23.78 6.77
C LEU A 75 1.85 -24.32 7.36
N PRO A 76 1.44 -23.89 8.57
CA PRO A 76 0.09 -24.17 9.07
C PRO A 76 -0.94 -23.53 8.12
N ASN A 77 -1.96 -24.28 7.71
CA ASN A 77 -3.10 -23.82 6.89
C ASN A 77 -2.78 -23.36 5.46
N GLY A 78 -1.57 -23.60 4.92
CA GLY A 78 -1.24 -23.28 3.52
C GLY A 78 -1.07 -21.78 3.22
N LYS A 79 -0.97 -20.92 4.25
CA LYS A 79 -0.56 -19.52 4.09
C LYS A 79 0.91 -19.35 4.50
N PRO A 80 1.71 -18.56 3.76
CA PRO A 80 3.08 -18.19 4.13
C PRO A 80 3.12 -17.61 5.53
N SER A 81 4.10 -18.01 6.35
CA SER A 81 4.30 -17.44 7.69
C SER A 81 4.80 -16.00 7.63
N ALA A 82 5.39 -15.60 6.49
CA ALA A 82 5.86 -14.24 6.24
C ALA A 82 5.63 -13.82 4.79
N THR A 83 5.39 -12.53 4.59
CA THR A 83 5.26 -11.85 3.29
C THR A 83 6.31 -10.74 3.23
N TYR A 84 6.89 -10.53 2.05
CA TYR A 84 7.95 -9.56 1.80
C TYR A 84 7.54 -8.59 0.72
N MET A 85 7.90 -7.31 0.89
CA MET A 85 7.74 -6.30 -0.13
C MET A 85 8.94 -5.37 -0.14
N HIS A 86 9.34 -4.93 -1.32
CA HIS A 86 10.43 -3.98 -1.48
C HIS A 86 9.93 -2.77 -2.26
N LEU A 87 10.10 -1.58 -1.69
CA LEU A 87 9.84 -0.30 -2.32
C LEU A 87 11.16 0.43 -2.58
N SER A 88 11.25 1.15 -3.68
CA SER A 88 12.19 2.27 -3.80
C SER A 88 11.50 3.58 -3.54
N ALA A 89 12.23 4.58 -3.02
CA ALA A 89 11.87 5.99 -3.13
C ALA A 89 12.75 6.66 -4.17
N SER A 90 12.13 7.28 -5.17
CA SER A 90 12.77 8.05 -6.23
C SER A 90 11.80 9.10 -6.78
N ASP A 91 12.28 9.92 -7.71
CA ASP A 91 11.44 10.87 -8.44
C ASP A 91 10.84 10.24 -9.71
N GLY A 92 10.09 11.03 -10.47
CA GLY A 92 9.44 10.63 -11.71
C GLY A 92 8.46 11.67 -12.21
N MET A 93 7.61 11.25 -13.15
CA MET A 93 6.57 12.11 -13.74
C MET A 93 5.23 11.36 -13.77
N ALA A 94 4.14 12.08 -13.54
CA ALA A 94 2.77 11.59 -13.68
C ALA A 94 2.02 12.42 -14.73
N LYS A 95 1.33 11.76 -15.66
CA LYS A 95 0.61 12.43 -16.74
C LYS A 95 -0.84 12.68 -16.31
N MET A 96 -1.23 13.94 -16.27
CA MET A 96 -2.60 14.35 -15.98
C MET A 96 -3.49 14.17 -17.20
N ALA A 97 -4.81 14.14 -16.97
CA ALA A 97 -5.79 13.85 -18.02
C ALA A 97 -5.88 14.93 -19.12
N ASP A 98 -5.37 16.14 -18.87
CA ASP A 98 -5.23 17.19 -19.88
C ASP A 98 -3.91 17.10 -20.69
N GLY A 99 -3.06 16.12 -20.35
CA GLY A 99 -1.75 15.88 -20.96
C GLY A 99 -0.58 16.53 -20.24
N THR A 100 -0.82 17.33 -19.20
CA THR A 100 0.24 17.96 -18.40
C THR A 100 1.07 16.88 -17.69
N ASP A 101 2.39 16.96 -17.78
CA ASP A 101 3.30 16.09 -17.02
C ASP A 101 3.68 16.78 -15.70
N MET A 102 3.35 16.12 -14.60
CA MET A 102 3.60 16.57 -13.24
C MET A 102 4.83 15.89 -12.68
N TYR A 103 5.81 16.67 -12.22
CA TYR A 103 6.93 16.15 -11.45
C TYR A 103 6.44 15.59 -10.12
N ILE A 104 6.87 14.39 -9.78
CA ILE A 104 6.51 13.70 -8.55
C ILE A 104 7.74 13.06 -7.94
N PHE A 105 7.69 12.78 -6.64
CA PHE A 105 8.53 11.77 -6.04
C PHE A 105 7.67 10.88 -5.16
N SER A 106 7.87 9.58 -5.34
CA SER A 106 6.97 8.55 -4.81
C SER A 106 7.71 7.24 -4.65
N PHE A 107 6.96 6.21 -4.27
CA PHE A 107 7.43 4.86 -4.23
C PHE A 107 7.23 4.13 -5.56
N SER A 108 8.08 3.14 -5.82
CA SER A 108 7.86 2.15 -6.86
C SER A 108 8.15 0.75 -6.35
N ASN A 109 7.48 -0.25 -6.93
CA ASN A 109 7.62 -1.64 -6.46
C ASN A 109 8.92 -2.26 -6.99
N LEU A 110 9.77 -2.72 -6.07
CA LEU A 110 11.00 -3.45 -6.30
C LEU A 110 10.93 -4.91 -5.87
N THR A 111 9.79 -5.42 -5.39
CA THR A 111 9.67 -6.83 -4.98
C THR A 111 10.16 -7.76 -6.09
N GLY A 112 11.11 -8.64 -5.74
CA GLY A 112 11.73 -9.57 -6.69
C GLY A 112 12.78 -8.93 -7.62
N THR A 113 13.17 -7.68 -7.39
CA THR A 113 14.27 -7.03 -8.12
C THR A 113 15.60 -7.37 -7.48
N ARG A 114 16.59 -7.63 -8.31
CA ARG A 114 17.96 -7.94 -7.90
C ARG A 114 18.65 -6.73 -7.31
N ASP A 115 19.53 -6.94 -6.34
CA ASP A 115 20.31 -5.86 -5.73
C ASP A 115 21.10 -5.03 -6.76
N ALA A 116 21.68 -5.73 -7.76
CA ALA A 116 22.42 -5.11 -8.85
C ALA A 116 21.53 -4.26 -9.78
N ASP A 117 20.22 -4.52 -9.78
CA ASP A 117 19.24 -3.91 -10.68
C ASP A 117 18.36 -2.87 -9.96
N ILE A 118 18.41 -2.73 -8.63
CA ILE A 118 17.62 -1.76 -7.83
C ILE A 118 17.74 -0.34 -8.39
N MET A 119 18.95 0.07 -8.78
CA MET A 119 19.21 1.41 -9.32
C MET A 119 18.52 1.67 -10.66
N SER A 120 18.04 0.64 -11.36
CA SER A 120 17.28 0.80 -12.60
C SER A 120 15.88 1.38 -12.38
N ALA A 121 15.39 1.42 -11.14
CA ALA A 121 14.11 2.02 -10.78
C ALA A 121 14.19 3.53 -10.45
N MET A 122 15.36 4.15 -10.61
CA MET A 122 15.46 5.60 -10.58
C MET A 122 14.49 6.21 -11.60
N PHE A 123 13.80 7.29 -11.23
CA PHE A 123 12.80 7.95 -12.08
C PHE A 123 11.48 7.17 -12.32
N HIS A 124 11.26 6.05 -11.60
CA HIS A 124 10.07 5.20 -11.77
C HIS A 124 8.96 5.46 -10.74
N ALA A 125 8.93 6.63 -10.08
CA ALA A 125 7.90 6.98 -9.09
C ALA A 125 6.47 6.70 -9.59
N GLU A 126 5.64 6.10 -8.73
CA GLU A 126 4.27 5.71 -9.03
C GLU A 126 3.24 6.56 -8.27
N ILE A 127 2.13 6.93 -8.92
CA ILE A 127 0.96 7.51 -8.24
C ILE A 127 -0.31 6.79 -8.74
N SER A 128 -1.13 6.19 -7.87
CA SER A 128 -0.86 5.86 -6.47
C SER A 128 0.39 4.99 -6.28
N ALA A 129 1.04 5.09 -5.13
CA ALA A 129 2.12 4.19 -4.78
C ALA A 129 1.64 2.73 -4.70
N PRO A 130 2.52 1.73 -4.82
CA PRO A 130 2.15 0.31 -4.82
C PRO A 130 1.30 -0.08 -3.61
N THR A 131 0.17 -0.77 -3.83
CA THR A 131 -0.67 -1.25 -2.73
C THR A 131 0.05 -2.35 -1.94
N ILE A 132 0.12 -2.20 -0.62
CA ILE A 132 0.50 -3.28 0.30
C ILE A 132 -0.73 -4.15 0.52
N ASP A 133 -0.62 -5.45 0.28
CA ASP A 133 -1.73 -6.40 0.45
C ASP A 133 -1.22 -7.64 1.18
N VAL A 134 -1.62 -7.78 2.45
CA VAL A 134 -1.11 -8.82 3.36
C VAL A 134 -2.27 -9.47 4.12
N SER A 135 -2.10 -10.71 4.60
CA SER A 135 -3.12 -11.35 5.43
C SER A 135 -2.78 -11.29 6.92
N GLU A 136 -3.82 -11.27 7.76
CA GLU A 136 -3.65 -11.50 9.19
C GLU A 136 -2.93 -12.83 9.49
N GLY A 137 -2.13 -12.81 10.54
CA GLY A 137 -1.33 -13.96 10.97
C GLY A 137 -0.01 -14.12 10.22
N GLN A 138 0.22 -13.34 9.16
CA GLN A 138 1.51 -13.32 8.46
C GLN A 138 2.41 -12.24 9.04
N SER A 139 3.68 -12.57 9.28
CA SER A 139 4.71 -11.54 9.46
C SER A 139 4.88 -10.76 8.16
N PHE A 140 5.03 -9.45 8.23
CA PHE A 140 5.25 -8.62 7.05
C PHE A 140 6.56 -7.85 7.15
N TYR A 141 7.44 -8.04 6.18
CA TYR A 141 8.70 -7.33 6.06
C TYR A 141 8.65 -6.40 4.87
N LEU A 142 8.88 -5.11 5.10
CA LEU A 142 8.86 -4.09 4.06
C LEU A 142 10.23 -3.43 3.98
N THR A 143 10.96 -3.63 2.90
CA THR A 143 12.20 -2.92 2.63
C THR A 143 11.90 -1.63 1.88
N LEU A 144 12.46 -0.50 2.33
CA LEU A 144 12.50 0.75 1.57
C LEU A 144 13.95 1.08 1.25
N SER A 145 14.30 1.13 -0.04
CA SER A 145 15.57 1.65 -0.53
C SER A 145 15.37 3.08 -1.05
N ASN A 146 15.99 4.06 -0.41
CA ASN A 146 16.00 5.42 -0.93
C ASN A 146 17.10 5.52 -2.00
N ILE A 147 16.72 5.38 -3.26
CA ILE A 147 17.68 5.33 -4.38
C ILE A 147 17.99 6.71 -4.95
N GLY A 148 17.44 7.77 -4.37
CA GLY A 148 17.70 9.15 -4.79
C GLY A 148 16.86 9.59 -5.99
N MET A 149 17.09 10.83 -6.41
CA MET A 149 16.33 11.53 -7.45
C MET A 149 17.21 11.83 -8.67
N VAL A 150 16.65 11.72 -9.88
CA VAL A 150 17.33 11.98 -11.16
C VAL A 150 17.27 13.46 -11.55
N ILE A 151 16.11 14.09 -11.38
CA ILE A 151 15.84 15.49 -11.74
C ILE A 151 16.35 16.43 -10.65
N ARG A 152 16.11 16.09 -9.38
CA ARG A 152 16.53 16.87 -8.21
C ARG A 152 17.61 16.14 -7.40
N PRO A 153 18.80 15.84 -7.96
CA PRO A 153 19.87 15.15 -7.23
C PRO A 153 20.45 16.00 -6.08
N ASP A 154 20.08 17.28 -5.99
CA ASP A 154 20.40 18.20 -4.90
C ASP A 154 19.47 18.05 -3.69
N LEU A 155 18.28 17.46 -3.87
CA LEU A 155 17.30 17.26 -2.82
C LEU A 155 17.63 15.97 -2.07
N PHE A 156 18.55 16.00 -1.09
CA PHE A 156 19.02 14.82 -0.35
C PHE A 156 18.05 14.30 0.72
N ASP A 157 16.76 14.29 0.39
CA ASP A 157 15.71 14.00 1.33
C ASP A 157 15.76 12.55 1.80
N PRO A 158 15.71 12.31 3.12
CA PRO A 158 15.40 10.99 3.61
C PRO A 158 13.93 10.68 3.36
N HIS A 159 13.61 9.38 3.28
CA HIS A 159 12.23 8.92 3.17
C HIS A 159 11.93 7.85 4.23
N THR A 160 10.65 7.64 4.52
CA THR A 160 10.16 6.60 5.42
C THR A 160 8.88 5.98 4.88
N VAL A 161 8.43 4.88 5.50
CA VAL A 161 7.07 4.37 5.36
C VAL A 161 6.38 4.42 6.71
N HIS A 162 5.31 5.20 6.80
CA HIS A 162 4.45 5.32 7.98
C HIS A 162 3.04 4.82 7.69
N PHE A 163 2.45 4.07 8.62
CA PHE A 163 1.13 3.44 8.46
C PHE A 163 0.08 4.15 9.32
N HIS A 164 -1.00 4.59 8.69
CA HIS A 164 -2.14 5.15 9.41
C HIS A 164 -2.99 4.05 10.00
N GLY A 165 -3.17 4.10 11.32
CA GLY A 165 -4.11 3.23 12.05
C GLY A 165 -3.57 1.87 12.44
N TYR A 166 -2.33 1.52 12.06
CA TYR A 166 -1.73 0.25 12.49
C TYR A 166 -1.42 0.31 13.99
N PRO A 167 -2.07 -0.52 14.82
CA PRO A 167 -1.95 -0.40 16.27
C PRO A 167 -0.60 -0.93 16.76
N ASN A 168 -0.07 -0.32 17.82
CA ASN A 168 1.10 -0.80 18.56
C ASN A 168 2.36 -1.01 17.70
N ALA A 169 2.55 -0.20 16.65
CA ALA A 169 3.82 -0.18 15.93
C ALA A 169 4.96 0.18 16.90
N ALA A 170 6.06 -0.58 16.86
CA ALA A 170 7.28 -0.17 17.55
C ALA A 170 7.79 1.11 16.88
N SER A 171 8.22 2.11 17.65
CA SER A 171 8.61 3.42 17.10
C SER A 171 9.67 3.31 15.99
N VAL A 172 10.62 2.38 16.14
CA VAL A 172 11.66 2.07 15.15
C VAL A 172 11.09 1.67 13.77
N PHE A 173 9.89 1.07 13.74
CA PHE A 173 9.20 0.61 12.52
C PHE A 173 7.95 1.43 12.18
N ASP A 174 7.66 2.50 12.92
CA ASP A 174 6.48 3.33 12.65
C ASP A 174 6.72 4.31 11.49
N GLY A 175 7.98 4.59 11.14
CA GLY A 175 8.33 5.53 10.06
C GLY A 175 8.03 7.01 10.38
N GLU A 176 7.50 7.31 11.56
CA GLU A 176 7.38 8.65 12.10
C GLU A 176 8.78 9.14 12.55
N PRO A 177 9.34 10.19 11.94
CA PRO A 177 10.76 10.50 12.13
C PRO A 177 11.07 11.20 13.46
N MET A 178 10.08 11.70 14.19
CA MET A 178 10.31 12.34 15.49
C MET A 178 10.52 11.30 16.59
N ALA A 179 9.98 10.09 16.40
CA ALA A 179 10.18 8.92 17.25
C ALA A 179 11.11 7.86 16.62
N SER A 180 11.56 8.07 15.37
CA SER A 180 12.38 7.14 14.60
C SER A 180 13.45 7.87 13.75
N PHE A 181 13.81 7.31 12.61
CA PHE A 181 14.84 7.82 11.69
C PHE A 181 14.31 7.92 10.27
N GLY A 182 14.93 8.78 9.47
CA GLY A 182 14.72 8.84 8.03
C GLY A 182 15.79 8.05 7.27
N ILE A 183 15.40 7.32 6.23
CA ILE A 183 16.30 6.53 5.39
C ILE A 183 16.89 7.47 4.36
N ARG A 184 18.19 7.79 4.50
CA ARG A 184 18.88 8.72 3.59
C ARG A 184 19.07 8.11 2.22
N MET A 185 19.36 8.95 1.24
CA MET A 185 19.74 8.50 -0.09
C MET A 185 20.88 7.48 -0.06
N MET A 186 20.78 6.51 -0.95
CA MET A 186 21.67 5.35 -1.07
C MET A 186 21.73 4.50 0.20
N GLN A 187 20.68 4.55 1.03
CA GLN A 187 20.48 3.66 2.17
C GLN A 187 19.15 2.94 2.04
N GLU A 188 19.02 1.89 2.84
CA GLU A 188 17.80 1.10 2.93
C GLU A 188 17.51 0.72 4.38
N LEU A 189 16.26 0.35 4.63
CA LEU A 189 15.80 -0.23 5.88
C LEU A 189 14.71 -1.24 5.60
N THR A 190 14.68 -2.32 6.37
CA THR A 190 13.55 -3.22 6.45
C THR A 190 12.73 -3.01 7.72
N TYR A 191 11.47 -2.62 7.52
CA TYR A 191 10.43 -2.55 8.52
C TYR A 191 9.86 -3.93 8.81
N PHE A 192 9.36 -4.13 10.04
CA PHE A 192 8.65 -5.35 10.44
C PHE A 192 7.28 -5.00 11.03
N TYR A 193 6.26 -5.64 10.49
CA TYR A 193 4.88 -5.57 10.96
C TYR A 193 4.35 -6.98 11.20
N GLN A 194 3.38 -7.10 12.10
CA GLN A 194 2.74 -8.37 12.44
C GLN A 194 1.23 -8.20 12.47
N PRO A 195 0.56 -8.11 11.30
CA PRO A 195 -0.88 -8.26 11.20
C PRO A 195 -1.34 -9.45 12.04
N TYR A 196 -2.17 -9.20 13.05
CA TYR A 196 -2.65 -10.21 13.98
C TYR A 196 -4.11 -10.56 13.66
N GLY A 197 -4.44 -11.85 13.79
CA GLY A 197 -5.81 -12.33 13.64
C GLY A 197 -6.63 -12.13 14.91
N PRO A 198 -7.88 -12.64 14.93
CA PRO A 198 -8.76 -12.54 16.09
C PRO A 198 -8.12 -13.09 17.37
N VAL A 199 -8.29 -12.40 18.49
CA VAL A 199 -7.75 -12.80 19.79
C VAL A 199 -8.81 -13.56 20.59
N TYR A 200 -8.55 -14.84 20.86
CA TYR A 200 -9.42 -15.72 21.63
C TYR A 200 -8.98 -15.78 23.11
N ASP A 201 -9.89 -15.42 24.02
CA ASP A 201 -9.72 -15.60 25.45
C ASP A 201 -10.13 -17.03 25.86
N ALA A 202 -9.13 -17.88 26.09
CA ALA A 202 -9.34 -19.26 26.49
C ALA A 202 -10.00 -19.41 27.88
N LEU A 203 -9.93 -18.40 28.76
CA LEU A 203 -10.55 -18.47 30.08
C LEU A 203 -12.07 -18.28 30.00
N ASN A 204 -12.52 -17.37 29.14
CA ASN A 204 -13.94 -17.07 28.93
C ASN A 204 -14.54 -17.80 27.73
N ALA A 205 -13.71 -18.48 26.94
CA ALA A 205 -14.09 -19.20 25.72
C ALA A 205 -14.76 -18.30 24.66
N GLN A 206 -14.27 -17.06 24.52
CA GLN A 206 -14.85 -16.01 23.68
C GLN A 206 -13.77 -15.15 23.02
N TYR A 207 -14.11 -14.41 21.96
CA TYR A 207 -13.19 -13.49 21.29
C TYR A 207 -13.25 -12.10 21.92
N VAL A 208 -12.08 -11.48 22.12
CA VAL A 208 -11.95 -10.15 22.76
C VAL A 208 -11.45 -9.07 21.80
N ASP A 209 -10.93 -9.47 20.65
CA ASP A 209 -10.49 -8.57 19.57
C ASP A 209 -10.75 -9.27 18.22
N PRO A 210 -11.43 -8.63 17.25
CA PRO A 210 -11.69 -9.19 15.93
C PRO A 210 -10.44 -9.21 15.02
N GLY A 211 -9.31 -8.64 15.45
CA GLY A 211 -8.05 -8.65 14.71
C GLY A 211 -7.71 -7.31 14.05
N SER A 212 -6.78 -7.36 13.10
CA SER A 212 -6.24 -6.20 12.37
C SER A 212 -6.74 -6.10 10.93
N ALA A 213 -7.70 -6.93 10.50
CA ALA A 213 -8.29 -6.84 9.17
C ALA A 213 -8.90 -5.45 8.91
N GLY A 214 -8.69 -4.91 7.70
CA GLY A 214 -9.25 -3.63 7.30
C GLY A 214 -8.46 -2.90 6.23
N THR A 215 -8.92 -1.70 5.92
CA THR A 215 -8.28 -0.79 4.96
C THR A 215 -7.45 0.27 5.68
N TYR A 216 -6.14 0.17 5.51
CA TYR A 216 -5.12 1.09 5.99
C TYR A 216 -4.57 1.92 4.82
N MET A 217 -3.67 2.82 5.15
CA MET A 217 -2.88 3.57 4.18
C MET A 217 -1.48 3.77 4.73
N TYR A 218 -0.54 4.03 3.83
CA TYR A 218 0.81 4.37 4.19
C TYR A 218 1.30 5.57 3.39
N HIS A 219 2.22 6.34 3.97
CA HIS A 219 2.88 7.44 3.28
C HIS A 219 4.27 7.72 3.86
N CYS A 220 5.04 8.56 3.18
CA CYS A 220 6.28 9.09 3.75
C CYS A 220 5.98 10.17 4.79
N HIS A 221 6.63 10.09 5.94
CA HIS A 221 6.41 11.01 7.06
C HIS A 221 7.61 11.94 7.32
N ILE A 222 8.64 11.90 6.46
CA ILE A 222 9.64 12.96 6.39
C ILE A 222 9.00 14.16 5.69
N GLU A 223 9.11 15.35 6.28
CA GLU A 223 8.56 16.60 5.73
C GLU A 223 7.16 16.42 5.13
N ALA A 224 6.29 15.77 5.91
CA ALA A 224 5.13 15.03 5.42
C ALA A 224 4.26 15.80 4.42
N THR A 225 4.06 17.11 4.60
CA THR A 225 3.29 17.93 3.66
C THR A 225 3.86 17.91 2.24
N GLU A 226 5.18 18.05 2.08
CA GLU A 226 5.83 18.02 0.77
C GLU A 226 5.77 16.62 0.18
N HIS A 227 6.18 15.61 0.95
CA HIS A 227 6.31 14.25 0.43
C HIS A 227 4.94 13.63 0.10
N MET A 228 3.89 13.99 0.84
CA MET A 228 2.52 13.61 0.51
C MET A 228 2.05 14.32 -0.76
N GLU A 229 2.22 15.65 -0.87
CA GLU A 229 1.82 16.42 -2.06
C GLU A 229 2.53 15.88 -3.30
N MET A 230 3.81 15.55 -3.19
CA MET A 230 4.62 15.03 -4.30
C MET A 230 4.30 13.58 -4.67
N GLY A 231 3.47 12.88 -3.89
CA GLY A 231 2.83 11.63 -4.30
C GLY A 231 3.23 10.37 -3.53
N MET A 232 4.00 10.46 -2.45
CA MET A 232 4.43 9.32 -1.62
C MET A 232 3.27 8.70 -0.81
N LEU A 233 2.22 8.20 -1.49
CA LEU A 233 0.90 7.90 -0.95
C LEU A 233 0.39 6.55 -1.45
N GLY A 234 0.20 5.58 -0.56
CA GLY A 234 -0.18 4.21 -0.90
C GLY A 234 -1.26 3.62 0.00
N ASN A 235 -2.00 2.65 -0.53
CA ASN A 235 -2.96 1.88 0.25
C ASN A 235 -2.28 0.68 0.91
N SER A 236 -2.79 0.28 2.07
CA SER A 236 -2.41 -0.97 2.73
C SER A 236 -3.69 -1.73 3.10
N ILE A 237 -3.80 -2.99 2.70
CA ILE A 237 -4.96 -3.83 2.96
C ILE A 237 -4.51 -5.02 3.78
N ILE A 238 -5.14 -5.19 4.95
CA ILE A 238 -4.97 -6.39 5.77
C ILE A 238 -6.19 -7.29 5.56
N ARG A 239 -5.97 -8.44 4.93
CA ARG A 239 -6.98 -9.45 4.63
C ARG A 239 -7.37 -10.23 5.88
N PRO A 240 -8.66 -10.44 6.16
CA PRO A 240 -9.11 -11.15 7.34
C PRO A 240 -8.71 -12.63 7.34
N ALA A 241 -8.46 -13.18 8.52
CA ALA A 241 -8.15 -14.59 8.72
C ALA A 241 -9.24 -15.53 8.19
N GLN A 242 -10.50 -15.10 8.18
CA GLN A 242 -11.62 -15.90 7.67
C GLN A 242 -11.70 -16.02 6.12
N ASP A 243 -10.89 -15.26 5.36
CA ASP A 243 -10.85 -15.39 3.91
C ASP A 243 -10.50 -16.83 3.48
N GLY A 244 -11.21 -17.33 2.46
CA GLY A 244 -11.11 -18.70 1.97
C GLY A 244 -12.09 -19.68 2.65
N THR A 245 -12.75 -19.27 3.73
CA THR A 245 -13.84 -20.07 4.35
C THR A 245 -15.19 -19.76 3.69
N SER A 246 -16.04 -20.77 3.52
CA SER A 246 -17.40 -20.56 2.98
C SER A 246 -18.35 -20.15 4.11
N VAL A 247 -18.71 -18.86 4.15
CA VAL A 247 -19.55 -18.30 5.21
C VAL A 247 -20.89 -17.84 4.63
N PRO A 248 -22.04 -18.34 5.14
CA PRO A 248 -23.33 -17.83 4.75
C PRO A 248 -23.57 -16.45 5.39
N ASN A 249 -23.97 -15.48 4.58
CA ASN A 249 -24.49 -14.22 5.07
C ASN A 249 -25.98 -14.37 5.33
N VAL A 250 -26.37 -14.17 6.59
CA VAL A 250 -27.76 -14.34 7.06
C VAL A 250 -28.70 -13.30 6.43
N ALA A 251 -28.20 -12.09 6.13
CA ALA A 251 -29.01 -10.97 5.67
C ALA A 251 -29.40 -11.05 4.19
N ASP A 252 -28.52 -11.54 3.32
CA ASP A 252 -28.80 -11.67 1.88
C ASP A 252 -28.90 -13.12 1.37
N GLY A 253 -28.67 -14.10 2.23
CA GLY A 253 -28.81 -15.53 1.94
C GLY A 253 -27.73 -16.09 1.02
N LYS A 254 -26.68 -15.32 0.71
CA LYS A 254 -25.55 -15.78 -0.11
C LYS A 254 -24.47 -16.40 0.74
N THR A 255 -23.56 -17.12 0.10
CA THR A 255 -22.33 -17.61 0.71
C THR A 255 -21.15 -16.91 0.08
N TYR A 256 -20.30 -16.33 0.91
CA TYR A 256 -19.08 -15.64 0.49
C TYR A 256 -17.85 -16.42 0.91
N THR A 257 -16.72 -16.12 0.25
CA THR A 257 -15.39 -16.63 0.61
C THR A 257 -14.36 -15.53 0.79
N LYS A 258 -14.78 -14.27 0.66
CA LYS A 258 -13.95 -13.08 0.79
C LYS A 258 -14.70 -12.05 1.64
N PHE A 259 -13.99 -11.41 2.56
CA PHE A 259 -14.58 -10.54 3.58
C PHE A 259 -13.75 -9.28 3.78
N ALA A 260 -14.39 -8.18 4.20
CA ALA A 260 -13.66 -6.97 4.57
C ALA A 260 -13.02 -7.11 5.97
N TYR A 261 -13.69 -7.82 6.89
CA TYR A 261 -13.32 -8.00 8.30
C TYR A 261 -13.58 -9.44 8.77
N ASN A 262 -13.12 -9.81 9.98
CA ASN A 262 -13.51 -11.08 10.63
C ASN A 262 -14.85 -10.95 11.34
N ASP A 263 -15.94 -11.10 10.59
CA ASP A 263 -17.31 -10.91 11.10
C ASP A 263 -18.02 -12.21 11.52
N CYS A 264 -17.39 -13.38 11.32
CA CYS A 264 -17.97 -14.67 11.66
C CYS A 264 -17.07 -15.49 12.61
N LEU A 265 -16.66 -14.88 13.72
CA LEU A 265 -15.74 -15.47 14.69
C LEU A 265 -16.28 -16.75 15.36
N SER A 266 -17.55 -16.75 15.77
CA SER A 266 -18.18 -17.88 16.49
C SER A 266 -19.03 -18.78 15.60
N GLY A 267 -19.30 -18.38 14.35
CA GLY A 267 -20.22 -19.07 13.45
C GLY A 267 -21.71 -18.99 13.82
N THR A 268 -22.08 -18.39 14.95
CA THR A 268 -23.47 -18.41 15.46
C THR A 268 -24.12 -17.03 15.57
N ASP A 269 -23.37 -15.97 15.31
CA ASP A 269 -23.87 -14.61 15.32
C ASP A 269 -24.66 -14.25 14.03
N SER A 270 -25.70 -13.45 14.21
CA SER A 270 -26.56 -12.88 13.17
C SER A 270 -25.84 -11.99 12.15
N LEU A 271 -24.70 -11.39 12.49
CA LEU A 271 -23.88 -10.57 11.60
C LEU A 271 -22.78 -11.37 10.88
N CYS A 272 -22.71 -12.68 11.09
CA CYS A 272 -21.81 -13.58 10.38
C CYS A 272 -21.95 -13.42 8.86
N GLY A 273 -20.83 -13.15 8.18
CA GLY A 273 -20.75 -12.95 6.73
C GLY A 273 -21.27 -11.60 6.22
N SER A 274 -21.66 -10.67 7.09
CA SER A 274 -22.22 -9.35 6.75
C SER A 274 -21.31 -8.47 5.88
N THR A 275 -20.00 -8.67 5.96
CA THR A 275 -18.92 -7.97 5.23
C THR A 275 -18.42 -8.74 4.01
N GLY A 276 -19.08 -9.86 3.65
CA GLY A 276 -18.75 -10.67 2.49
C GLY A 276 -18.98 -9.95 1.17
N TYR A 277 -18.10 -10.19 0.19
CA TYR A 277 -18.17 -9.55 -1.14
C TYR A 277 -17.73 -10.48 -2.28
N ASP A 278 -18.11 -10.12 -3.51
CA ASP A 278 -17.74 -10.80 -4.75
C ASP A 278 -16.66 -10.03 -5.53
N VAL A 279 -16.81 -8.70 -5.59
CA VAL A 279 -15.94 -7.77 -6.33
C VAL A 279 -15.35 -6.77 -5.35
N GLU A 280 -14.07 -6.47 -5.48
CA GLU A 280 -13.39 -5.46 -4.67
C GLU A 280 -12.71 -4.42 -5.54
N LYS A 281 -12.74 -3.16 -5.10
CA LYS A 281 -11.91 -2.10 -5.64
C LYS A 281 -11.49 -1.13 -4.54
N ALA A 282 -10.18 -0.91 -4.42
CA ALA A 282 -9.66 0.22 -3.66
C ALA A 282 -9.77 1.50 -4.47
N ILE A 283 -10.22 2.58 -3.84
CA ILE A 283 -10.38 3.91 -4.42
C ILE A 283 -9.65 4.88 -3.50
N GLN A 284 -8.41 5.20 -3.86
CA GLN A 284 -7.59 6.18 -3.17
C GLN A 284 -7.80 7.56 -3.79
N PHE A 285 -8.26 8.50 -2.98
CA PHE A 285 -8.32 9.91 -3.35
C PHE A 285 -7.01 10.62 -3.00
N THR A 286 -6.45 11.31 -3.97
CA THR A 286 -5.33 12.24 -3.81
C THR A 286 -5.61 13.51 -4.62
N ALA A 287 -4.89 14.59 -4.35
CA ALA A 287 -5.05 15.85 -5.06
C ALA A 287 -3.69 16.53 -5.22
N PHE A 288 -3.44 17.16 -6.37
CA PHE A 288 -2.18 17.85 -6.70
C PHE A 288 -2.39 19.32 -7.05
N ASP A 289 -1.53 20.18 -6.52
CA ASP A 289 -1.34 21.57 -6.88
C ASP A 289 -0.17 21.72 -7.87
N PRO A 290 -0.42 22.03 -9.15
CA PRO A 290 0.64 22.13 -10.14
C PRO A 290 1.67 23.20 -9.84
N VAL A 291 1.32 24.27 -9.11
CA VAL A 291 2.29 25.31 -8.71
C VAL A 291 3.28 24.74 -7.71
N PHE A 292 2.83 23.87 -6.80
CA PHE A 292 3.69 23.23 -5.82
C PHE A 292 4.69 22.28 -6.47
N HIS A 293 4.21 21.37 -7.30
CA HIS A 293 5.04 20.42 -8.02
C HIS A 293 6.01 21.12 -9.00
N GLN A 294 5.59 22.20 -9.66
CA GLN A 294 6.47 22.98 -10.54
C GLN A 294 7.54 23.72 -9.75
N ALA A 295 7.19 24.29 -8.58
CA ALA A 295 8.17 24.92 -7.71
C ALA A 295 9.25 23.93 -7.30
N ASP A 296 8.87 22.72 -6.89
CA ASP A 296 9.86 21.70 -6.55
C ASP A 296 10.67 21.24 -7.78
N PHE A 297 10.05 21.04 -8.94
CA PHE A 297 10.79 20.75 -10.18
C PHE A 297 11.84 21.82 -10.52
N ASP A 298 11.51 23.10 -10.32
CA ASP A 298 12.39 24.24 -10.60
C ASP A 298 13.37 24.57 -9.45
N ALA A 299 13.44 23.72 -8.43
CA ALA A 299 14.23 23.95 -7.20
C ALA A 299 13.91 25.29 -6.53
N GLN A 300 12.63 25.68 -6.54
CA GLN A 300 12.10 26.84 -5.84
C GLN A 300 11.37 26.41 -4.55
N PRO A 301 11.32 27.26 -3.52
CA PRO A 301 10.59 26.96 -2.30
C PRO A 301 9.10 26.66 -2.58
N PRO A 302 8.59 25.47 -2.22
CA PRO A 302 7.18 25.14 -2.44
C PRO A 302 6.23 25.98 -1.58
N PRO A 303 5.02 26.32 -2.08
CA PRO A 303 4.07 27.20 -1.41
C PRO A 303 3.18 26.47 -0.36
N PHE A 304 3.80 25.89 0.67
CA PHE A 304 3.13 25.06 1.70
C PHE A 304 1.83 25.62 2.29
N ALA A 305 1.79 26.91 2.62
CA ALA A 305 0.63 27.52 3.28
C ALA A 305 -0.53 27.81 2.31
N THR A 306 -0.30 27.76 1.01
CA THR A 306 -1.26 28.15 -0.03
C THR A 306 -1.49 27.07 -1.07
N ILE A 307 -1.25 25.79 -0.71
CA ILE A 307 -1.54 24.63 -1.55
C ILE A 307 -3.00 24.70 -2.03
N THR A 308 -3.16 24.74 -3.35
CA THR A 308 -4.44 24.88 -4.05
C THR A 308 -4.56 23.80 -5.12
N PRO A 309 -4.97 22.57 -4.75
CA PRO A 309 -5.07 21.48 -5.68
C PRO A 309 -6.12 21.75 -6.75
N VAL A 310 -5.80 21.37 -7.99
CA VAL A 310 -6.69 21.49 -9.15
C VAL A 310 -6.74 20.22 -9.98
N TYR A 311 -5.89 19.24 -9.67
CA TYR A 311 -6.01 17.87 -10.15
C TYR A 311 -6.49 16.99 -9.01
N PHE A 312 -7.64 16.35 -9.18
CA PHE A 312 -8.23 15.44 -8.21
C PHE A 312 -8.21 14.04 -8.80
N LEU A 313 -7.61 13.12 -8.07
CA LEU A 313 -7.22 11.81 -8.57
C LEU A 313 -7.96 10.71 -7.82
N LEU A 314 -8.43 9.70 -8.55
CA LEU A 314 -8.81 8.40 -8.01
C LEU A 314 -7.79 7.37 -8.50
N ASN A 315 -7.09 6.71 -7.56
CA ASN A 315 -6.00 5.77 -7.85
C ASN A 315 -4.88 6.41 -8.72
N GLY A 316 -4.60 7.68 -8.48
CA GLY A 316 -3.57 8.46 -9.18
C GLY A 316 -3.96 8.96 -10.57
N ARG A 317 -5.24 8.87 -10.95
CA ARG A 317 -5.73 9.33 -12.26
C ARG A 317 -6.94 10.24 -12.12
N SER A 318 -7.08 11.23 -12.99
CA SER A 318 -8.33 11.98 -13.13
C SER A 318 -9.19 11.38 -14.24
N TYR A 319 -10.52 11.53 -14.14
CA TYR A 319 -11.43 11.20 -15.23
C TYR A 319 -11.07 12.00 -16.51
N PRO A 320 -11.09 11.39 -17.71
CA PRO A 320 -11.58 10.05 -18.03
C PRO A 320 -10.56 8.90 -17.89
N ASP A 321 -9.33 9.16 -17.45
CA ASP A 321 -8.30 8.12 -17.40
C ASP A 321 -8.52 7.08 -16.29
N THR A 322 -9.37 7.42 -15.31
CA THR A 322 -9.82 6.52 -14.24
C THR A 322 -10.51 5.25 -14.75
N ILE A 323 -11.12 5.30 -15.93
CA ILE A 323 -11.84 4.15 -16.51
C ILE A 323 -10.97 3.26 -17.42
N SER A 324 -9.75 3.70 -17.73
CA SER A 324 -8.83 2.96 -18.58
C SER A 324 -8.10 1.88 -17.78
N PRO A 325 -8.13 0.60 -18.18
CA PRO A 325 -7.34 -0.44 -17.49
C PRO A 325 -5.85 -0.38 -17.84
N THR A 326 -5.47 0.39 -18.87
CA THR A 326 -4.08 0.48 -19.32
C THR A 326 -3.28 1.40 -18.40
N PRO A 327 -2.07 1.00 -17.95
CA PRO A 327 -1.15 1.89 -17.26
C PRO A 327 -0.84 3.14 -18.09
N ILE A 328 -0.82 4.32 -17.46
CA ILE A 328 -0.40 5.55 -18.14
C ILE A 328 1.12 5.64 -18.05
N LEU A 329 1.74 5.87 -19.20
CA LEU A 329 3.17 6.08 -19.29
C LEU A 329 3.49 7.56 -19.09
N ASN A 330 4.56 7.82 -18.36
CA ASN A 330 5.13 9.15 -18.20
C ASN A 330 5.87 9.59 -19.48
N SER A 331 6.42 10.81 -19.47
CA SER A 331 7.14 11.40 -20.61
C SER A 331 8.32 10.57 -21.13
N GLU A 332 8.93 9.75 -20.27
CA GLU A 332 10.08 8.88 -20.60
C GLU A 332 9.66 7.44 -20.90
N GLY A 333 8.36 7.14 -20.92
CA GLY A 333 7.81 5.83 -21.28
C GLY A 333 7.69 4.84 -20.12
N TYR A 334 7.86 5.27 -18.87
CA TYR A 334 7.68 4.42 -17.69
C TYR A 334 6.25 4.47 -17.17
N ALA A 335 5.73 3.33 -16.72
CA ALA A 335 4.37 3.23 -16.18
C ALA A 335 4.29 3.80 -14.76
N SER A 336 3.93 5.07 -14.63
CA SER A 336 3.82 5.76 -13.32
C SER A 336 2.42 5.69 -12.71
N GLN A 337 1.35 5.58 -13.53
CA GLN A 337 -0.02 5.43 -13.01
C GLN A 337 -0.57 4.07 -13.41
N LYS A 338 -0.37 3.06 -12.54
CA LYS A 338 -0.68 1.66 -12.86
C LYS A 338 -2.10 1.23 -12.51
N LEU A 339 -2.76 1.92 -11.58
CA LEU A 339 -4.07 1.54 -11.06
C LEU A 339 -5.20 2.30 -11.74
N ASP A 340 -6.24 1.57 -12.19
CA ASP A 340 -7.53 2.15 -12.60
C ASP A 340 -8.49 2.27 -11.42
N ALA A 341 -9.57 3.02 -11.58
CA ALA A 341 -10.63 3.15 -10.58
C ALA A 341 -11.98 2.58 -11.07
N LYS A 342 -12.03 1.88 -12.21
CA LYS A 342 -13.26 1.30 -12.75
C LYS A 342 -13.67 0.07 -11.95
N VAL A 343 -14.96 -0.04 -11.69
CA VAL A 343 -15.57 -1.22 -11.07
C VAL A 343 -16.46 -1.91 -12.10
N THR A 344 -16.33 -3.23 -12.23
CA THR A 344 -17.22 -4.04 -13.06
C THR A 344 -17.77 -5.18 -12.24
N ALA A 345 -19.09 -5.31 -12.19
CA ALA A 345 -19.79 -6.36 -11.46
C ALA A 345 -20.95 -6.90 -12.31
N THR A 346 -21.29 -8.17 -12.10
CA THR A 346 -22.49 -8.79 -12.66
C THR A 346 -23.68 -8.48 -11.75
N SER A 347 -24.87 -8.25 -12.31
CA SER A 347 -26.08 -8.04 -11.52
C SER A 347 -26.27 -9.15 -10.49
N GLY A 348 -26.53 -8.74 -9.25
CA GLY A 348 -26.63 -9.64 -8.12
C GLY A 348 -25.31 -9.91 -7.40
N GLN A 349 -24.15 -9.43 -7.87
CA GLN A 349 -22.90 -9.47 -7.08
C GLN A 349 -22.86 -8.37 -6.01
N THR A 350 -22.06 -8.59 -4.97
CA THR A 350 -21.78 -7.62 -3.91
C THR A 350 -20.40 -7.01 -4.13
N ILE A 351 -20.33 -5.68 -4.15
CA ILE A 351 -19.10 -4.91 -4.36
C ILE A 351 -18.62 -4.40 -3.01
N LEU A 352 -17.34 -4.57 -2.70
CA LEU A 352 -16.60 -3.85 -1.67
C LEU A 352 -15.82 -2.70 -2.30
N LEU A 353 -16.12 -1.48 -1.89
CA LEU A 353 -15.32 -0.30 -2.17
C LEU A 353 -14.51 0.04 -0.92
N ARG A 354 -13.18 0.03 -1.06
CA ARG A 354 -12.26 0.49 -0.01
C ARG A 354 -11.85 1.91 -0.32
N LEU A 355 -12.52 2.87 0.31
CA LEU A 355 -12.28 4.29 0.11
C LEU A 355 -11.14 4.74 1.04
N SER A 356 -10.19 5.50 0.52
CA SER A 356 -9.15 6.16 1.32
C SER A 356 -8.89 7.55 0.78
N ASN A 357 -8.48 8.47 1.65
CA ASN A 357 -8.09 9.82 1.26
C ASN A 357 -6.72 10.15 1.85
N LEU A 358 -5.75 10.34 0.96
CA LEU A 358 -4.38 10.70 1.29
C LEU A 358 -4.01 12.10 0.78
N SER A 359 -4.98 12.90 0.36
CA SER A 359 -4.73 14.30 0.03
C SER A 359 -4.26 15.06 1.28
N VAL A 360 -3.48 16.13 1.08
CA VAL A 360 -2.93 16.92 2.20
C VAL A 360 -4.01 17.68 2.96
N LYS A 361 -5.09 18.12 2.28
CA LYS A 361 -6.08 19.03 2.89
C LYS A 361 -7.53 18.78 2.50
N ASP A 362 -7.82 18.09 1.39
CA ASP A 362 -9.14 18.13 0.78
C ASP A 362 -10.00 16.98 1.28
N PHE A 363 -11.21 17.29 1.75
CA PHE A 363 -12.23 16.29 1.98
C PHE A 363 -12.85 15.89 0.64
N VAL A 364 -13.10 14.61 0.45
CA VAL A 364 -13.86 14.12 -0.71
C VAL A 364 -15.19 13.56 -0.23
N ASN A 365 -16.29 13.97 -0.85
CA ASN A 365 -17.60 13.39 -0.59
C ASN A 365 -18.00 12.48 -1.75
N ILE A 366 -17.72 11.19 -1.63
CA ILE A 366 -17.97 10.22 -2.70
C ILE A 366 -19.44 9.82 -2.70
N GLU A 367 -20.08 9.85 -3.87
CA GLU A 367 -21.42 9.33 -4.11
C GLU A 367 -21.49 8.50 -5.39
N ALA A 368 -22.49 7.62 -5.48
CA ALA A 368 -22.84 6.94 -6.71
C ALA A 368 -24.35 7.01 -6.94
N PRO A 369 -24.85 8.04 -7.67
CA PRO A 369 -26.28 8.24 -7.83
C PRO A 369 -26.98 7.01 -8.40
N GLY A 370 -27.97 6.48 -7.67
CA GLY A 370 -28.70 5.26 -8.02
C GLY A 370 -28.18 3.99 -7.35
N LEU A 371 -27.08 4.07 -6.59
CA LEU A 371 -26.58 3.00 -5.73
C LEU A 371 -26.64 3.44 -4.26
N THR A 372 -26.89 2.51 -3.36
CA THR A 372 -26.86 2.75 -1.91
C THR A 372 -25.60 2.16 -1.32
N PHE A 373 -24.91 2.97 -0.52
CA PHE A 373 -23.72 2.55 0.21
C PHE A 373 -24.13 1.99 1.56
N ASN A 374 -23.62 0.81 1.92
CA ASN A 374 -23.66 0.28 3.27
C ASN A 374 -22.27 0.40 3.87
N VAL A 375 -22.05 1.39 4.74
CA VAL A 375 -20.76 1.63 5.39
C VAL A 375 -20.59 0.62 6.51
N ILE A 376 -19.56 -0.21 6.40
CA ILE A 376 -19.32 -1.35 7.30
C ILE A 376 -18.04 -1.21 8.12
N GLY A 377 -17.17 -0.27 7.78
CA GLY A 377 -15.90 -0.05 8.46
C GLY A 377 -15.36 1.36 8.25
N MET A 378 -14.57 1.83 9.20
CA MET A 378 -13.90 3.13 9.17
C MET A 378 -12.52 3.01 9.82
N CYS A 379 -11.49 3.60 9.22
CA CYS A 379 -10.11 3.64 9.73
C CYS A 379 -9.61 2.25 10.17
N ALA A 380 -9.77 1.27 9.27
CA ALA A 380 -9.43 -0.14 9.48
C ALA A 380 -10.08 -0.80 10.72
N ARG A 381 -11.27 -0.35 11.10
CA ARG A 381 -12.09 -0.98 12.13
C ARG A 381 -13.48 -1.23 11.59
N GLN A 382 -13.98 -2.45 11.80
CA GLN A 382 -15.37 -2.78 11.52
C GLN A 382 -16.27 -1.88 12.37
N LEU A 383 -17.36 -1.38 11.78
CA LEU A 383 -18.42 -0.70 12.51
C LEU A 383 -19.27 -1.72 13.27
N ARG A 384 -18.64 -2.34 14.26
CA ARG A 384 -19.22 -3.35 15.14
C ARG A 384 -18.53 -3.26 16.49
N ASN A 385 -19.33 -3.24 17.54
CA ASN A 385 -18.83 -3.26 18.92
C ASN A 385 -19.24 -4.57 19.60
N PRO A 386 -18.45 -5.03 20.58
CA PRO A 386 -18.85 -6.14 21.42
C PRO A 386 -20.10 -5.74 22.21
N GLY A 387 -20.92 -6.74 22.54
CA GLY A 387 -22.10 -6.55 23.38
C GLY A 387 -21.75 -6.10 24.81
N PRO A 388 -22.76 -5.92 25.68
CA PRO A 388 -22.54 -5.66 27.10
C PRO A 388 -21.70 -6.74 27.82
N ASP A 389 -21.60 -7.95 27.26
CA ASP A 389 -20.74 -9.01 27.76
C ASP A 389 -19.24 -8.75 27.54
N GLY A 390 -18.89 -7.82 26.64
CA GLY A 390 -17.52 -7.42 26.33
C GLY A 390 -16.80 -8.33 25.33
N PHE A 391 -17.52 -9.23 24.67
CA PHE A 391 -16.95 -10.18 23.71
C PHE A 391 -17.49 -9.96 22.30
N TYR A 392 -16.73 -10.40 21.30
CA TYR A 392 -17.11 -10.35 19.90
C TYR A 392 -17.63 -11.71 19.42
N GLY A 393 -18.48 -11.67 18.40
CA GLY A 393 -19.05 -12.86 17.79
C GLY A 393 -20.20 -13.45 18.59
N THR A 394 -20.80 -12.70 19.50
CA THR A 394 -21.96 -13.12 20.29
C THR A 394 -23.25 -12.53 19.72
N ALA A 395 -24.40 -13.01 20.20
CA ALA A 395 -25.70 -12.57 19.70
C ALA A 395 -26.09 -11.16 20.14
N ASP A 396 -25.34 -10.55 21.07
CA ASP A 396 -25.55 -9.21 21.62
C ASP A 396 -24.59 -8.15 21.05
N ASP A 397 -23.75 -8.53 20.08
CA ASP A 397 -22.91 -7.59 19.34
C ASP A 397 -23.74 -6.48 18.71
N GLN A 398 -23.21 -5.25 18.76
CA GLN A 398 -23.89 -4.08 18.23
C GLN A 398 -23.41 -3.82 16.80
N ASP A 399 -24.34 -3.92 15.85
CA ASP A 399 -24.15 -3.46 14.49
C ASP A 399 -24.21 -1.92 14.44
N LEU A 400 -23.08 -1.30 14.08
CA LEU A 400 -22.96 0.15 13.90
C LEU A 400 -22.88 0.52 12.41
N SER A 401 -23.03 -0.46 11.51
CA SER A 401 -23.09 -0.20 10.08
C SER A 401 -24.32 0.64 9.74
N TYR A 402 -24.21 1.44 8.69
CA TYR A 402 -25.29 2.33 8.28
C TYR A 402 -25.34 2.51 6.77
N THR A 403 -26.53 2.83 6.28
CA THR A 403 -26.72 3.15 4.86
C THR A 403 -26.53 4.64 4.61
N ALA A 404 -25.91 4.96 3.48
CA ALA A 404 -25.67 6.33 3.04
C ALA A 404 -25.81 6.44 1.52
N ASN A 405 -26.10 7.66 1.04
CA ASN A 405 -26.05 7.98 -0.39
C ASN A 405 -24.69 8.56 -0.79
N SER A 406 -23.97 9.13 0.18
CA SER A 406 -22.63 9.67 0.00
C SER A 406 -21.81 9.44 1.26
N VAL A 407 -20.50 9.28 1.12
CA VAL A 407 -19.55 9.12 2.21
C VAL A 407 -18.50 10.21 2.11
N MET A 408 -18.40 11.03 3.15
CA MET A 408 -17.34 12.02 3.28
C MET A 408 -16.11 11.35 3.88
N VAL A 409 -15.00 11.39 3.15
CA VAL A 409 -13.72 10.83 3.58
C VAL A 409 -12.75 11.98 3.79
N GLY A 410 -12.31 12.20 5.03
CA GLY A 410 -11.32 13.21 5.36
C GLY A 410 -9.89 12.77 5.05
N PRO A 411 -8.94 13.73 4.94
CA PRO A 411 -7.51 13.42 4.87
C PRO A 411 -7.06 12.47 5.99
N GLY A 412 -6.41 11.37 5.64
CA GLY A 412 -5.96 10.35 6.59
C GLY A 412 -7.05 9.37 7.06
N GLU A 413 -8.25 9.40 6.45
CA GLU A 413 -9.34 8.47 6.78
C GLU A 413 -9.56 7.42 5.69
N SER A 414 -10.06 6.25 6.12
CA SER A 414 -10.50 5.17 5.23
C SER A 414 -11.90 4.71 5.60
N PHE A 415 -12.65 4.22 4.62
CA PHE A 415 -13.98 3.66 4.79
C PHE A 415 -14.13 2.40 3.95
N ASP A 416 -14.75 1.38 4.52
CA ASP A 416 -15.14 0.18 3.78
C ASP A 416 -16.65 0.20 3.55
N VAL A 417 -17.02 0.11 2.28
CA VAL A 417 -18.40 0.30 1.81
C VAL A 417 -18.84 -0.89 0.99
N ILE A 418 -19.97 -1.47 1.36
CA ILE A 418 -20.63 -2.52 0.59
C ILE A 418 -21.70 -1.90 -0.31
N VAL A 419 -21.67 -2.26 -1.59
CA VAL A 419 -22.71 -1.96 -2.57
C VAL A 419 -23.30 -3.26 -3.08
N ARG A 420 -24.57 -3.52 -2.73
CA ARG A 420 -25.30 -4.70 -3.20
C ARG A 420 -26.00 -4.39 -4.51
N THR A 421 -25.73 -5.17 -5.55
CA THR A 421 -26.31 -4.94 -6.89
C THR A 421 -27.60 -5.72 -7.15
N THR A 422 -28.10 -6.48 -6.15
CA THR A 422 -29.38 -7.21 -6.27
C THR A 422 -30.53 -6.23 -6.53
N GLY A 423 -31.23 -6.40 -7.64
CA GLY A 423 -32.34 -5.53 -8.03
C GLY A 423 -31.93 -4.17 -8.60
N VAL A 424 -30.63 -3.91 -8.73
CA VAL A 424 -30.11 -2.73 -9.42
C VAL A 424 -30.14 -2.96 -10.93
N PRO A 425 -30.70 -2.04 -11.73
CA PRO A 425 -30.69 -2.15 -13.18
C PRO A 425 -29.28 -2.28 -13.77
N VAL A 426 -29.15 -3.08 -14.83
CA VAL A 426 -27.93 -3.14 -15.64
C VAL A 426 -27.67 -1.75 -16.26
N GLY A 427 -26.41 -1.31 -16.19
CA GLY A 427 -26.01 0.00 -16.67
C GLY A 427 -24.71 0.51 -16.06
N THR A 428 -24.33 1.72 -16.45
CA THR A 428 -23.18 2.43 -15.90
C THR A 428 -23.64 3.47 -14.90
N TYR A 429 -23.05 3.40 -13.70
CA TYR A 429 -23.25 4.34 -12.60
C TYR A 429 -21.93 5.09 -12.39
N TYR A 430 -21.98 6.40 -12.17
CA TYR A 430 -20.77 7.16 -11.86
C TYR A 430 -20.50 7.11 -10.36
N LEU A 431 -19.28 6.73 -9.98
CA LEU A 431 -18.75 6.96 -8.63
C LEU A 431 -17.96 8.27 -8.69
N THR A 432 -18.43 9.30 -8.00
CA THR A 432 -17.97 10.68 -8.21
C THR A 432 -17.86 11.43 -6.89
N SER A 433 -16.99 12.43 -6.84
CA SER A 433 -17.07 13.45 -5.81
C SER A 433 -18.33 14.30 -6.00
N ARG A 434 -18.98 14.62 -4.88
CA ARG A 434 -20.08 15.58 -4.78
C ARG A 434 -19.57 17.03 -4.67
N ASN A 435 -18.30 17.20 -4.33
CA ASN A 435 -17.63 18.49 -4.36
C ASN A 435 -17.41 18.88 -5.83
N LEU A 436 -18.20 19.83 -6.33
CA LEU A 436 -18.20 20.18 -7.76
C LEU A 436 -16.87 20.75 -8.24
N ASP A 437 -16.15 21.43 -7.36
CA ASP A 437 -14.79 21.89 -7.60
C ASP A 437 -13.82 20.73 -7.83
N GLN A 438 -14.14 19.50 -7.42
CA GLN A 438 -13.28 18.32 -7.64
C GLN A 438 -13.57 17.59 -8.95
N LEU A 439 -14.51 18.07 -9.76
CA LEU A 439 -14.93 17.47 -11.04
C LEU A 439 -14.32 18.17 -12.26
N ASN A 440 -13.05 18.55 -12.13
CA ASN A 440 -12.30 19.24 -13.17
C ASN A 440 -10.85 18.75 -13.25
N ASN A 441 -10.22 18.99 -14.41
CA ASN A 441 -8.79 18.81 -14.65
C ASN A 441 -8.20 20.20 -14.91
N ASN A 442 -7.81 20.93 -13.87
CA ASN A 442 -7.23 22.28 -13.98
C ASN A 442 -8.05 23.26 -14.85
N GLY A 443 -9.32 23.41 -14.51
CA GLY A 443 -10.28 24.29 -15.19
C GLY A 443 -11.01 23.65 -16.36
N VAL A 444 -10.69 22.40 -16.74
CA VAL A 444 -11.46 21.62 -17.72
C VAL A 444 -12.54 20.82 -17.02
N GLU A 445 -13.80 21.18 -17.24
CA GLU A 445 -14.96 20.52 -16.63
C GLU A 445 -15.14 19.06 -17.09
N ARG A 446 -15.89 18.28 -16.29
CA ARG A 446 -16.17 16.85 -16.51
C ARG A 446 -14.88 16.01 -16.46
N GLY A 447 -14.07 16.28 -15.44
CA GLY A 447 -12.82 15.57 -15.13
C GLY A 447 -12.72 15.24 -13.64
N GLY A 448 -11.50 15.05 -13.14
CA GLY A 448 -11.20 14.97 -11.72
C GLY A 448 -11.65 13.67 -11.05
N ALA A 449 -12.15 13.78 -9.82
CA ALA A 449 -12.48 12.66 -8.94
C ALA A 449 -13.79 11.96 -9.33
N MET A 450 -13.77 11.27 -10.48
CA MET A 450 -14.89 10.54 -11.05
C MET A 450 -14.42 9.23 -11.69
N THR A 451 -15.22 8.17 -11.61
CA THR A 451 -15.01 6.89 -12.28
C THR A 451 -16.37 6.19 -12.51
N GLU A 452 -16.35 4.97 -13.05
CA GLU A 452 -17.54 4.20 -13.41
C GLU A 452 -17.65 2.89 -12.63
N ILE A 453 -18.86 2.59 -12.18
CA ILE A 453 -19.32 1.27 -11.73
C ILE A 453 -20.24 0.72 -12.83
N THR A 454 -19.78 -0.31 -13.53
CA THR A 454 -20.55 -1.01 -14.57
C THR A 454 -21.20 -2.25 -13.97
N ILE A 455 -22.53 -2.32 -14.05
CA ILE A 455 -23.32 -3.50 -13.69
C ILE A 455 -23.81 -4.14 -14.98
N GLN A 456 -23.42 -5.39 -15.23
CA GLN A 456 -23.72 -6.13 -16.47
C GLN A 456 -24.58 -7.38 -16.28
#